data_AF-A0A8C3WW45-F1
#
_entry.id   AF-A0A8C3WW45-F1
#
_cell.length_a   1.000
_cell.length_b   1.000
_cell.length_c   1.000
_cell.angle_alpha   90.00
_cell.angle_beta   90.00
_cell.angle_gamma   90.00
#
_symmetry.space_group_name_H-M   'P 1'
#
loop_
_entity.id
_entity.type
_entity.pdbx_description
1 polymer ?
#
loop_
_entity_poly.entity_id
_entity_poly.type
_entity_poly.pdbx_seq_one_letter_code
_entity_poly.pdbx_strand_id
1 'polypeptide(L)'
;VSSTKVICAQQCSGRCRGRSPSDCCHNQCAAGCTGPRESDCLVCRRFRDEATCKDTCPPLMLYNPTTYQMDVNPLGKYSFGATCVKKCPRNYVVTDHGSCVRACSSDSYEVEEDGVRKCKKCDGPCGKVCSGIGIGEFKDTLSINATNIRHFRNCTSISGDLHILPVAFRGDSFTRTPPLDPKELDILKTVKEITGFLLIQAWPENRTGLHAFENLEIIRGRTKQHGQFSLAVVGLDIASLGLRSLKEISDGDVIVSGNRNLCYANTISWKKLFGTASQKTKIINNRSEKECKATGHVCNPLCSSEGCWGPEPKDCVSCRNFSRGKECVEKCNVLEGEPREFVENAQCVQCHPECLPQVKNVTCMGRGPGSCVRCAHYIDGPHCVKTCPAGIAGENSTLIWKFADANHVCHLCHPNCTYGCAGPGLEGCAPNGPRIPSIATGIVGGLFLVVVLGLGVGLYLRR
;
A
#
# COMPACT_ATOMS: atom_id res chain seq x y z
N VAL A 1 28.56 -36.64 -6.20
CA VAL A 1 27.40 -37.16 -5.47
C VAL A 1 26.41 -37.69 -6.50
N SER A 2 26.37 -39.00 -6.68
CA SER A 2 25.49 -39.67 -7.66
C SER A 2 24.03 -39.45 -7.25
N SER A 3 23.25 -38.82 -8.13
CA SER A 3 21.79 -38.75 -8.00
C SER A 3 21.23 -40.13 -8.32
N THR A 4 21.19 -41.02 -7.33
CA THR A 4 20.53 -42.32 -7.47
C THR A 4 19.02 -42.07 -7.54
N LYS A 5 18.47 -42.19 -8.75
CA LYS A 5 17.02 -42.19 -9.02
C LYS A 5 16.43 -43.51 -8.48
N VAL A 6 16.40 -43.65 -7.16
CA VAL A 6 15.77 -44.80 -6.49
C VAL A 6 14.28 -44.75 -6.81
N ILE A 7 13.76 -45.83 -7.38
CA ILE A 7 12.32 -45.96 -7.67
C ILE A 7 11.64 -46.21 -6.33
N CYS A 8 10.89 -45.23 -5.85
CA CYS A 8 10.13 -45.33 -4.60
C CYS A 8 8.85 -46.14 -4.78
N ALA A 9 8.35 -46.70 -3.68
CA ALA A 9 7.02 -47.29 -3.64
C ALA A 9 5.95 -46.23 -3.96
N GLN A 10 4.84 -46.64 -4.57
CA GLN A 10 3.75 -45.71 -4.95
C GLN A 10 3.13 -44.98 -3.75
N GLN A 11 3.21 -45.55 -2.55
CA GLN A 11 2.68 -44.94 -1.33
C GLN A 11 3.56 -43.81 -0.78
N CYS A 12 4.80 -43.64 -1.26
CA CYS A 12 5.68 -42.59 -0.77
C CYS A 12 5.21 -41.22 -1.29
N SER A 13 5.07 -40.25 -0.38
CA SER A 13 4.69 -38.87 -0.70
C SER A 13 5.82 -38.04 -1.34
N GLY A 14 7.03 -38.59 -1.45
CA GLY A 14 8.20 -37.88 -1.97
C GLY A 14 9.42 -38.77 -2.17
N ARG A 15 10.43 -38.61 -1.32
CA ARG A 15 11.71 -39.35 -1.38
C ARG A 15 11.64 -40.67 -0.62
N CYS A 16 12.60 -41.55 -0.89
CA CYS A 16 12.76 -42.83 -0.21
C CYS A 16 14.24 -43.23 -0.16
N ARG A 17 14.59 -44.14 0.75
CA ARG A 17 15.91 -44.81 0.76
C ARG A 17 15.95 -46.08 -0.08
N GLY A 18 14.79 -46.66 -0.39
CA GLY A 18 14.65 -47.98 -0.99
C GLY A 18 13.28 -48.16 -1.64
N ARG A 19 13.04 -49.36 -2.17
CA ARG A 19 11.82 -49.68 -2.95
C ARG A 19 10.64 -50.10 -2.08
N SER A 20 10.87 -50.40 -0.80
CA SER A 20 9.81 -50.81 0.13
C SER A 20 9.01 -49.59 0.63
N PRO A 21 7.71 -49.72 0.90
CA PRO A 21 6.94 -48.68 1.60
C PRO A 21 7.54 -48.27 2.96
N SER A 22 8.27 -49.16 3.63
CA SER A 22 8.97 -48.85 4.89
C SER A 22 10.17 -47.91 4.71
N ASP A 23 10.65 -47.74 3.47
CA ASP A 23 11.78 -46.86 3.15
C ASP A 23 11.36 -45.45 2.73
N CYS A 24 10.06 -45.12 2.81
CA CYS A 24 9.59 -43.78 2.54
C CYS A 24 10.17 -42.77 3.54
N CYS A 25 10.66 -41.66 3.02
CA CYS A 25 11.12 -40.54 3.85
C CYS A 25 9.95 -39.68 4.30
N HIS A 26 10.18 -38.88 5.34
CA HIS A 26 9.24 -37.83 5.74
C HIS A 26 8.97 -36.86 4.58
N ASN A 27 7.76 -36.30 4.51
CA ASN A 27 7.34 -35.40 3.42
C ASN A 27 8.16 -34.09 3.37
N GLN A 28 8.77 -33.70 4.49
CA GLN A 28 9.65 -32.55 4.64
C GLN A 28 11.12 -32.83 4.23
N CYS A 29 11.46 -34.04 3.76
CA CYS A 29 12.81 -34.33 3.24
C CYS A 29 12.93 -33.96 1.75
N ALA A 30 13.99 -33.23 1.37
CA ALA A 30 14.22 -32.84 -0.03
C ALA A 30 15.09 -33.80 -0.84
N ALA A 31 16.23 -34.22 -0.28
CA ALA A 31 17.24 -35.01 -0.99
C ALA A 31 17.11 -36.52 -0.72
N GLY A 32 16.76 -36.88 0.50
CA GLY A 32 16.68 -38.25 1.01
C GLY A 32 16.64 -38.21 2.53
N CYS A 33 16.68 -39.38 3.16
CA CYS A 33 16.61 -39.52 4.61
C CYS A 33 17.49 -40.69 5.09
N THR A 34 17.80 -40.73 6.38
CA THR A 34 18.40 -41.89 7.06
C THR A 34 17.33 -42.76 7.73
N GLY A 35 16.14 -42.21 7.95
CA GLY A 35 14.97 -42.85 8.57
C GLY A 35 13.67 -42.11 8.22
N PRO A 36 12.51 -42.58 8.73
CA PRO A 36 11.20 -42.05 8.32
C PRO A 36 10.79 -40.75 9.02
N ARG A 37 11.51 -40.29 10.06
CA ARG A 37 11.11 -39.11 10.86
C ARG A 37 11.58 -37.81 10.22
N GLU A 38 10.96 -36.70 10.62
CA GLU A 38 11.33 -35.34 10.19
C GLU A 38 12.74 -34.90 10.65
N SER A 39 13.30 -35.56 11.67
CA SER A 39 14.68 -35.39 12.14
C SER A 39 15.71 -36.14 11.31
N ASP A 40 15.26 -37.11 10.51
CA ASP A 40 16.13 -38.05 9.80
C ASP A 40 16.38 -37.61 8.35
N CYS A 41 15.89 -36.43 7.96
CA CYS A 41 16.10 -35.89 6.63
C CYS A 41 17.57 -35.51 6.42
N LEU A 42 18.13 -35.86 5.25
CA LEU A 42 19.46 -35.40 4.85
C LEU A 42 19.50 -33.88 4.65
N VAL A 43 18.43 -33.33 4.08
CA VAL A 43 18.22 -31.89 3.86
C VAL A 43 16.73 -31.60 3.95
N CYS A 44 16.36 -30.53 4.64
CA CYS A 44 14.98 -30.08 4.75
C CYS A 44 14.47 -29.48 3.44
N ARG A 45 13.21 -29.78 3.11
CA ARG A 45 12.53 -29.27 1.92
C ARG A 45 12.15 -27.80 2.03
N ARG A 46 11.77 -27.36 3.23
CA ARG A 46 11.38 -25.98 3.53
C ARG A 46 12.32 -25.39 4.57
N PHE A 47 12.01 -25.55 5.85
CA PHE A 47 12.77 -24.95 6.94
C PHE A 47 13.39 -26.02 7.83
N ARG A 48 14.61 -25.73 8.30
CA ARG A 48 15.26 -26.46 9.38
C ARG A 48 15.06 -25.71 10.68
N ASP A 49 14.31 -26.31 11.59
CA ASP A 49 14.15 -25.85 12.96
C ASP A 49 14.99 -26.76 13.87
N GLU A 50 16.19 -26.27 14.21
CA GLU A 50 17.20 -27.03 14.95
C GLU A 50 17.56 -28.35 14.24
N ALA A 51 17.14 -29.49 14.79
CA ALA A 51 17.38 -30.83 14.25
C ALA A 51 16.20 -31.39 13.44
N THR A 52 15.11 -30.64 13.28
CA THR A 52 13.86 -31.10 12.62
C THR A 52 13.55 -30.30 11.37
N CYS A 53 12.98 -30.97 10.36
CA CYS A 53 12.51 -30.31 9.14
C CYS A 53 11.02 -29.98 9.23
N LYS A 54 10.67 -28.69 9.14
CA LYS A 54 9.31 -28.18 9.24
C LYS A 54 8.89 -27.45 7.96
N ASP A 55 7.59 -27.47 7.69
CA ASP A 55 7.00 -26.79 6.52
C ASP A 55 7.03 -25.26 6.68
N THR A 56 6.84 -24.78 7.92
CA THR A 56 6.90 -23.38 8.33
C THR A 56 7.64 -23.25 9.66
N CYS A 57 8.26 -22.08 9.90
CA CYS A 57 8.82 -21.79 11.21
C CYS A 57 7.71 -21.55 12.24
N PRO A 58 7.97 -21.83 13.54
CA PRO A 58 7.05 -21.50 14.62
C PRO A 58 6.55 -20.05 14.51
N PRO A 59 5.23 -19.83 14.39
CA PRO A 59 4.69 -18.49 14.13
C PRO A 59 4.96 -17.56 15.31
N LEU A 60 5.14 -16.27 15.02
CA LEU A 60 5.43 -15.26 16.04
C LEU A 60 4.23 -14.90 16.91
N MET A 61 3.02 -15.16 16.41
CA MET A 61 1.75 -14.90 17.09
C MET A 61 0.90 -16.18 17.09
N LEU A 62 0.21 -16.45 18.18
CA LEU A 62 -0.73 -17.56 18.35
C LEU A 62 -2.13 -17.01 18.57
N TYR A 63 -3.12 -17.72 18.04
CA TYR A 63 -4.51 -17.39 18.31
C TYR A 63 -4.93 -17.93 19.67
N ASN A 64 -5.41 -17.04 20.54
CA ASN A 64 -5.94 -17.41 21.85
C ASN A 64 -7.46 -17.60 21.77
N PRO A 65 -7.96 -18.84 21.93
CA PRO A 65 -9.38 -19.12 21.77
C PRO A 65 -10.28 -18.54 22.88
N THR A 66 -9.70 -18.12 24.01
CA THR A 66 -10.44 -17.52 25.13
C THR A 66 -10.68 -16.03 24.89
N THR A 67 -9.67 -15.31 24.39
CA THR A 67 -9.73 -13.86 24.15
C THR A 67 -10.10 -13.50 22.72
N TYR A 68 -10.03 -14.46 21.78
CA TYR A 68 -10.23 -14.27 20.34
C TYR A 68 -9.20 -13.30 19.72
N GLN A 69 -8.02 -13.20 20.33
CA GLN A 69 -6.94 -12.32 19.90
C GLN A 69 -5.69 -13.10 19.50
N MET A 70 -4.77 -12.40 18.83
CA MET A 70 -3.45 -12.92 18.50
C MET A 70 -2.46 -12.52 19.60
N ASP A 71 -1.95 -13.48 20.35
CA ASP A 71 -0.98 -13.30 21.43
C ASP A 71 0.43 -13.63 20.94
N VAL A 72 1.46 -13.03 21.55
CA VAL A 72 2.86 -13.29 21.19
C VAL A 72 3.24 -14.73 21.55
N ASN A 73 3.80 -15.47 20.59
CA ASN A 73 4.31 -16.82 20.82
C ASN A 73 5.70 -16.79 21.48
N PRO A 74 5.88 -17.29 22.72
CA PRO A 74 7.20 -17.37 23.33
C PRO A 74 8.17 -18.30 22.59
N LEU A 75 7.65 -19.26 21.83
CA LEU A 75 8.41 -20.20 21.00
C LEU A 75 8.52 -19.75 19.53
N GLY A 76 8.02 -18.56 19.21
CA GLY A 76 8.08 -18.00 17.86
C GLY A 76 9.51 -17.87 17.35
N LYS A 77 9.72 -18.21 16.07
CA LYS A 77 11.03 -18.11 15.42
C LYS A 77 10.87 -17.43 14.06
N TYR A 78 11.85 -16.60 13.73
CA TYR A 78 11.96 -15.97 12.43
C TYR A 78 12.52 -16.94 11.39
N SER A 79 12.10 -16.79 10.15
CA SER A 79 12.70 -17.49 9.01
C SER A 79 13.94 -16.73 8.51
N PHE A 80 15.09 -17.40 8.49
CA PHE A 80 16.33 -16.89 7.92
C PHE A 80 16.79 -17.83 6.79
N GLY A 81 16.45 -17.48 5.55
CA GLY A 81 16.65 -18.39 4.42
C GLY A 81 15.84 -19.68 4.61
N ALA A 82 16.52 -20.82 4.74
CA ALA A 82 15.91 -22.13 4.98
C ALA A 82 16.03 -22.62 6.43
N THR A 83 16.28 -21.74 7.40
CA THR A 83 16.39 -22.08 8.83
C THR A 83 15.48 -21.21 9.70
N CYS A 84 15.08 -21.74 10.86
CA CYS A 84 14.31 -21.01 11.87
C CYS A 84 15.21 -20.54 13.01
N VAL A 85 15.15 -19.24 13.35
CA VAL A 85 16.02 -18.60 14.34
C VAL A 85 15.22 -17.79 15.35
N LYS A 86 15.63 -17.79 16.63
CA LYS A 86 14.96 -17.00 17.68
C LYS A 86 15.15 -15.48 17.52
N LYS A 87 16.30 -15.07 16.96
CA LYS A 87 16.62 -13.67 16.68
C LYS A 87 17.28 -13.60 15.30
N CYS A 88 16.93 -12.57 14.53
CA CYS A 88 17.63 -12.32 13.27
C CYS A 88 19.11 -11.98 13.54
N PRO A 89 20.04 -12.35 12.63
CA PRO A 89 21.44 -11.96 12.75
C PRO A 89 21.61 -10.44 12.79
N ARG A 90 22.72 -9.97 13.36
CA ARG A 90 23.07 -8.54 13.32
C ARG A 90 23.15 -8.09 11.85
N ASN A 91 22.55 -6.94 11.53
CA ASN A 91 22.42 -6.35 10.18
C ASN A 91 21.34 -6.95 9.27
N TYR A 92 20.37 -7.66 9.84
CA TYR A 92 19.13 -8.05 9.15
C TYR A 92 17.93 -7.28 9.71
N VAL A 93 16.91 -7.15 8.88
CA VAL A 93 15.64 -6.48 9.16
C VAL A 93 14.50 -7.50 9.11
N VAL A 94 13.50 -7.34 9.97
CA VAL A 94 12.35 -8.23 10.09
C VAL A 94 11.20 -7.73 9.21
N THR A 95 10.65 -8.60 8.37
CA THR A 95 9.40 -8.32 7.62
C THR A 95 8.16 -8.55 8.48
N ASP A 96 7.00 -8.00 8.09
CA ASP A 96 5.70 -8.31 8.72
C ASP A 96 5.38 -9.82 8.83
N HIS A 97 5.88 -10.63 7.88
CA HIS A 97 5.70 -12.09 7.89
C HIS A 97 6.71 -12.86 8.75
N GLY A 98 7.53 -12.19 9.55
CA GLY A 98 8.52 -12.82 10.42
C GLY A 98 9.76 -13.39 9.71
N SER A 99 10.14 -12.85 8.56
CA SER A 99 11.38 -13.23 7.85
C SER A 99 12.53 -12.25 8.09
N CYS A 100 13.75 -12.76 8.18
CA CYS A 100 14.98 -11.97 8.25
C CYS A 100 15.51 -11.67 6.84
N VAL A 101 15.44 -10.42 6.42
CA VAL A 101 15.93 -9.94 5.11
C VAL A 101 17.07 -8.94 5.27
N ARG A 102 17.89 -8.77 4.23
CA ARG A 102 19.03 -7.82 4.27
C ARG A 102 18.59 -6.36 4.11
N ALA A 103 17.49 -6.14 3.40
CA ALA A 103 16.91 -4.84 3.14
C ALA A 103 15.40 -5.01 2.94
N CYS A 104 14.67 -3.96 3.24
CA CYS A 104 13.24 -3.88 2.97
C CYS A 104 12.96 -3.88 1.46
N SER A 105 11.75 -4.28 1.08
CA SER A 105 11.29 -4.19 -0.30
C SER A 105 11.13 -2.73 -0.71
N SER A 106 11.05 -2.44 -2.02
CA SER A 106 10.95 -1.07 -2.54
C SER A 106 9.72 -0.28 -2.08
N ASP A 107 8.70 -0.96 -1.56
CA ASP A 107 7.46 -0.41 -1.00
C ASP A 107 7.45 -0.33 0.54
N SER A 108 8.58 -0.62 1.19
CA SER A 108 8.75 -0.52 2.64
C SER A 108 10.04 0.18 3.04
N TYR A 109 10.05 0.73 4.26
CA TYR A 109 11.21 1.41 4.84
C TYR A 109 11.57 0.77 6.18
N GLU A 110 12.85 0.90 6.55
CA GLU A 110 13.38 0.38 7.81
C GLU A 110 13.01 1.31 8.96
N VAL A 111 12.41 0.75 10.00
CA VAL A 111 12.14 1.42 11.27
C VAL A 111 12.73 0.60 12.39
N GLU A 112 13.25 1.29 13.42
CA GLU A 112 13.69 0.63 14.65
C GLU A 112 12.58 0.76 15.69
N GLU A 113 12.02 -0.37 16.10
CA GLU A 113 10.95 -0.45 17.09
C GLU A 113 11.34 -1.51 18.13
N ASP A 114 11.35 -1.14 19.41
CA ASP A 114 11.80 -1.99 20.53
C ASP A 114 13.20 -2.59 20.33
N GLY A 115 14.12 -1.86 19.69
CA GLY A 115 15.48 -2.31 19.39
C GLY A 115 15.58 -3.39 18.30
N VAL A 116 14.48 -3.65 17.58
CA VAL A 116 14.43 -4.54 16.41
C VAL A 116 14.15 -3.71 15.17
N ARG A 117 15.00 -3.89 14.15
CA ARG A 117 14.78 -3.30 12.83
C ARG A 117 13.66 -4.05 12.12
N LYS A 118 12.58 -3.35 11.76
CA LYS A 118 11.43 -3.90 11.04
C LYS A 118 11.22 -3.14 9.72
N CYS A 119 10.63 -3.82 8.75
CA CYS A 119 10.17 -3.19 7.50
C CYS A 119 8.71 -2.78 7.65
N LYS A 120 8.44 -1.48 7.58
CA LYS A 120 7.07 -0.96 7.56
C LYS A 120 6.72 -0.47 6.16
N LYS A 121 5.51 -0.77 5.68
CA LYS A 121 5.05 -0.27 4.39
C LYS A 121 4.98 1.26 4.38
N CYS A 122 5.40 1.86 3.28
CA CYS A 122 5.33 3.31 3.08
C CYS A 122 3.88 3.76 2.84
N ASP A 123 3.50 4.90 3.40
CA ASP A 123 2.23 5.56 3.08
C ASP A 123 2.36 6.31 1.74
N GLY A 124 2.10 5.57 0.66
CA GLY A 124 2.35 6.00 -0.71
C GLY A 124 3.76 5.67 -1.18
N PRO A 125 4.34 6.42 -2.13
CA PRO A 125 5.72 6.20 -2.60
C PRO A 125 6.72 6.31 -1.46
N CYS A 126 7.65 5.37 -1.36
CA CYS A 126 8.71 5.39 -0.35
C CYS A 126 9.67 6.57 -0.52
N GLY A 127 10.22 7.02 0.61
CA GLY A 127 11.12 8.15 0.70
C GLY A 127 12.34 8.01 -0.21
N LYS A 128 12.44 8.82 -1.27
CA LYS A 128 13.64 8.97 -2.09
C LYS A 128 14.04 10.44 -2.09
N VAL A 129 15.24 10.71 -1.59
CA VAL A 129 15.85 12.04 -1.63
C VAL A 129 16.61 12.18 -2.94
N CYS A 130 16.37 13.27 -3.66
CA CYS A 130 17.01 13.57 -4.93
C CYS A 130 17.61 14.98 -4.89
N SER A 131 18.71 15.21 -5.61
CA SER A 131 19.33 16.53 -5.70
C SER A 131 18.44 17.50 -6.47
N GLY A 132 18.36 18.74 -6.00
CA GLY A 132 17.72 19.84 -6.72
C GLY A 132 18.64 20.45 -7.77
N ILE A 133 18.08 21.34 -8.58
CA ILE A 133 18.80 22.13 -9.58
C ILE A 133 19.88 22.99 -8.89
N GLY A 134 21.07 23.09 -9.49
CA GLY A 134 22.20 23.83 -8.93
C GLY A 134 23.05 23.06 -7.90
N ILE A 135 22.71 21.80 -7.60
CA ILE A 135 23.42 20.95 -6.62
C ILE A 135 23.80 19.60 -7.24
N GLY A 136 24.99 19.09 -6.90
CA GLY A 136 25.43 17.75 -7.27
C GLY A 136 25.48 17.55 -8.80
N GLU A 137 24.76 16.55 -9.29
CA GLU A 137 24.65 16.24 -10.72
C GLU A 137 23.98 17.35 -11.56
N PHE A 138 23.26 18.29 -10.91
CA PHE A 138 22.57 19.40 -11.58
C PHE A 138 23.25 20.76 -11.36
N LYS A 139 24.52 20.79 -10.94
CA LYS A 139 25.25 22.04 -10.61
C LYS A 139 25.22 23.09 -11.72
N ASP A 140 25.45 22.68 -12.97
CA ASP A 140 25.50 23.58 -14.14
C ASP A 140 24.18 23.61 -14.92
N THR A 141 23.10 23.07 -14.32
CA THR A 141 21.79 23.00 -14.93
C THR A 141 20.96 24.22 -14.54
N LEU A 142 20.37 24.91 -15.52
CA LEU A 142 19.56 26.10 -15.28
C LEU A 142 18.11 25.79 -14.84
N SER A 143 17.51 24.73 -15.40
CA SER A 143 16.10 24.36 -15.23
C SER A 143 15.90 22.84 -15.31
N ILE A 144 14.84 22.36 -14.70
CA ILE A 144 14.27 21.05 -15.06
C ILE A 144 13.99 21.07 -16.57
N ASN A 145 14.44 20.05 -17.30
CA ASN A 145 14.38 19.96 -18.76
C ASN A 145 14.21 18.50 -19.22
N ALA A 146 14.06 18.28 -20.53
CA ALA A 146 13.83 16.95 -21.11
C ALA A 146 14.93 15.92 -20.77
N THR A 147 16.17 16.36 -20.61
CA THR A 147 17.32 15.47 -20.35
C THR A 147 17.39 15.04 -18.88
N ASN A 148 17.06 15.94 -17.95
CA ASN A 148 17.21 15.67 -16.51
C ASN A 148 15.93 15.18 -15.81
N ILE A 149 14.74 15.46 -16.34
CA ILE A 149 13.46 15.22 -15.62
C ILE A 149 13.27 13.76 -15.20
N ARG A 150 13.82 12.81 -15.96
CA ARG A 150 13.78 11.37 -15.69
C ARG A 150 14.47 10.98 -14.37
N HIS A 151 15.47 11.75 -13.91
CA HIS A 151 16.17 11.51 -12.65
C HIS A 151 15.27 11.76 -11.43
N PHE A 152 14.25 12.61 -11.59
CA PHE A 152 13.26 12.92 -10.56
C PHE A 152 12.21 11.82 -10.36
N ARG A 153 12.30 10.70 -11.09
CA ARG A 153 11.37 9.57 -10.94
C ARG A 153 11.40 9.00 -9.53
N ASN A 154 10.22 8.88 -8.94
CA ASN A 154 9.96 8.40 -7.59
C ASN A 154 10.59 9.26 -6.48
N CYS A 155 11.06 10.48 -6.78
CA CYS A 155 11.57 11.38 -5.76
C CYS A 155 10.42 11.91 -4.90
N THR A 156 10.58 11.80 -3.58
CA THR A 156 9.60 12.31 -2.61
C THR A 156 10.09 13.57 -1.91
N SER A 157 11.41 13.73 -1.79
CA SER A 157 12.05 14.90 -1.20
C SER A 157 13.15 15.42 -2.11
N ILE A 158 13.15 16.71 -2.37
CA ILE A 158 14.18 17.38 -3.17
C ILE A 158 15.14 18.12 -2.25
N SER A 159 16.39 17.68 -2.25
CA SER A 159 17.51 18.34 -1.57
C SER A 159 18.07 19.44 -2.47
N GLY A 160 17.50 20.64 -2.37
CA GLY A 160 17.87 21.81 -3.14
C GLY A 160 16.67 22.52 -3.72
N ASP A 161 16.92 23.21 -4.83
CA ASP A 161 15.94 24.07 -5.50
C ASP A 161 15.31 23.38 -6.71
N LEU A 162 14.11 23.82 -7.10
CA LEU A 162 13.50 23.44 -8.38
C LEU A 162 13.23 24.69 -9.21
N HIS A 163 13.79 24.72 -10.43
CA HIS A 163 13.59 25.80 -11.39
C HIS A 163 12.84 25.26 -12.62
N ILE A 164 11.76 25.93 -13.01
CA ILE A 164 11.02 25.64 -14.24
C ILE A 164 10.94 26.94 -15.05
N LEU A 165 11.81 27.03 -16.06
CA LEU A 165 12.05 28.23 -16.85
C LEU A 165 11.56 28.05 -18.30
N PRO A 166 11.31 29.14 -19.05
CA PRO A 166 10.85 29.07 -20.45
C PRO A 166 11.75 28.22 -21.37
N VAL A 167 13.06 28.19 -21.11
CA VAL A 167 14.04 27.41 -21.87
C VAL A 167 13.74 25.90 -21.83
N ALA A 168 13.13 25.40 -20.75
CA ALA A 168 12.75 23.98 -20.65
C ALA A 168 11.77 23.56 -21.74
N PHE A 169 10.79 24.41 -22.05
CA PHE A 169 9.73 24.13 -23.03
C PHE A 169 10.10 24.54 -24.46
N ARG A 170 11.00 25.51 -24.62
CA ARG A 170 11.52 25.89 -25.96
C ARG A 170 12.64 24.97 -26.45
N GLY A 171 13.30 24.27 -25.53
CA GLY A 171 14.56 23.59 -25.79
C GLY A 171 15.74 24.58 -25.80
N ASP A 172 16.94 24.04 -25.70
CA ASP A 172 18.19 24.79 -25.71
C ASP A 172 19.18 24.18 -26.71
N SER A 173 19.49 24.94 -27.75
CA SER A 173 20.42 24.51 -28.80
C SER A 173 21.87 24.47 -28.31
N PHE A 174 22.26 25.29 -27.33
CA PHE A 174 23.63 25.34 -26.82
C PHE A 174 23.96 24.07 -26.02
N THR A 175 23.07 23.66 -25.12
CA THR A 175 23.20 22.40 -24.37
C THR A 175 22.71 21.17 -25.15
N ARG A 176 22.20 21.34 -26.37
CA ARG A 176 21.56 20.30 -27.20
C ARG A 176 20.40 19.59 -26.47
N THR A 177 19.65 20.35 -25.69
CA THR A 177 18.51 19.86 -24.90
C THR A 177 17.21 20.07 -25.69
N PRO A 178 16.43 19.01 -25.98
CA PRO A 178 15.16 19.16 -26.67
C PRO A 178 14.09 19.82 -25.78
N PRO A 179 12.99 20.32 -26.38
CA PRO A 179 11.79 20.76 -25.65
C PRO A 179 11.27 19.68 -24.69
N LEU A 180 10.95 20.06 -23.47
CA LEU A 180 10.31 19.20 -22.47
C LEU A 180 8.86 18.88 -22.87
N ASP A 181 8.50 17.59 -22.91
CA ASP A 181 7.11 17.17 -23.05
C ASP A 181 6.33 17.54 -21.76
N PRO A 182 5.26 18.36 -21.85
CA PRO A 182 4.40 18.71 -20.72
C PRO A 182 3.90 17.53 -19.88
N LYS A 183 3.75 16.33 -20.46
CA LYS A 183 3.33 15.13 -19.74
C LYS A 183 4.40 14.62 -18.77
N GLU A 184 5.68 14.86 -19.06
CA GLU A 184 6.76 14.40 -18.17
C GLU A 184 6.79 15.17 -16.84
N LEU A 185 6.13 16.33 -16.73
CA LEU A 185 5.95 17.02 -15.45
C LEU A 185 5.17 16.18 -14.43
N ASP A 186 4.35 15.22 -14.86
CA ASP A 186 3.66 14.30 -13.96
C ASP A 186 4.64 13.45 -13.11
N ILE A 187 5.91 13.35 -13.52
CA ILE A 187 6.97 12.70 -12.71
C ILE A 187 7.11 13.37 -11.34
N LEU A 188 6.88 14.68 -11.25
CA LEU A 188 7.04 15.44 -10.01
C LEU A 188 5.87 15.25 -9.03
N LYS A 189 4.79 14.55 -9.41
CA LYS A 189 3.64 14.28 -8.53
C LYS A 189 4.00 13.50 -7.27
N THR A 190 5.14 12.79 -7.26
CA THR A 190 5.61 12.08 -6.06
C THR A 190 6.29 13.00 -5.05
N VAL A 191 6.67 14.22 -5.44
CA VAL A 191 7.37 15.17 -4.59
C VAL A 191 6.43 15.70 -3.52
N LYS A 192 6.80 15.45 -2.26
CA LYS A 192 6.11 15.93 -1.05
C LYS A 192 6.88 17.05 -0.34
N GLU A 193 8.19 17.17 -0.58
CA GLU A 193 9.04 18.13 0.13
C GLU A 193 10.10 18.72 -0.80
N ILE A 194 10.34 20.04 -0.66
CA ILE A 194 11.46 20.75 -1.27
C ILE A 194 12.25 21.45 -0.17
N THR A 195 13.54 21.17 -0.02
CA THR A 195 14.35 21.78 1.06
C THR A 195 14.79 23.21 0.73
N GLY A 196 14.92 23.54 -0.55
CA GLY A 196 15.27 24.86 -1.05
C GLY A 196 14.02 25.68 -1.42
N PHE A 197 14.04 26.31 -2.60
CA PHE A 197 12.91 27.06 -3.15
C PHE A 197 12.32 26.43 -4.42
N LEU A 198 11.08 26.81 -4.73
CA LEU A 198 10.38 26.46 -5.96
C LEU A 198 10.16 27.72 -6.81
N LEU A 199 10.77 27.76 -7.99
CA LEU A 199 10.65 28.84 -8.97
C LEU A 199 10.00 28.33 -10.26
N ILE A 200 8.87 28.92 -10.63
CA ILE A 200 8.13 28.61 -11.84
C ILE A 200 7.90 29.90 -12.63
N GLN A 201 8.60 30.01 -13.75
CA GLN A 201 8.51 31.13 -14.71
C GLN A 201 7.95 30.70 -16.07
N ALA A 202 7.72 29.41 -16.27
CA ALA A 202 7.00 28.88 -17.41
C ALA A 202 6.19 27.64 -17.02
N TRP A 203 5.06 27.46 -17.67
CA TRP A 203 4.18 26.32 -17.50
C TRP A 203 3.45 26.03 -18.81
N PRO A 204 3.05 24.78 -19.10
CA PRO A 204 2.28 24.47 -20.30
C PRO A 204 0.93 25.21 -20.33
N GLU A 205 0.64 25.90 -21.43
CA GLU A 205 -0.58 26.72 -21.60
C GLU A 205 -1.88 25.91 -21.53
N ASN A 206 -1.83 24.61 -21.88
CA ASN A 206 -2.99 23.72 -21.81
C ASN A 206 -3.31 23.22 -20.37
N ARG A 207 -2.59 23.69 -19.35
CA ARG A 207 -2.78 23.28 -17.95
C ARG A 207 -3.26 24.46 -17.12
N THR A 208 -4.41 24.30 -16.48
CA THR A 208 -5.06 25.34 -15.68
C THR A 208 -4.49 25.51 -14.28
N GLY A 209 -3.57 24.64 -13.85
CA GLY A 209 -2.88 24.74 -12.56
C GLY A 209 -1.62 23.88 -12.44
N LEU A 210 -0.94 23.99 -11.29
CA LEU A 210 0.35 23.35 -11.01
C LEU A 210 0.21 21.89 -10.58
N HIS A 211 -0.52 21.10 -11.39
CA HIS A 211 -0.89 19.71 -11.12
C HIS A 211 0.29 18.79 -10.73
N ALA A 212 1.49 19.08 -11.21
CA ALA A 212 2.70 18.32 -10.88
C ALA A 212 3.07 18.42 -9.38
N PHE A 213 2.64 19.46 -8.69
CA PHE A 213 2.94 19.73 -7.28
C PHE A 213 1.71 19.58 -6.37
N GLU A 214 0.67 18.85 -6.82
CA GLU A 214 -0.56 18.65 -6.04
C GLU A 214 -0.35 17.89 -4.72
N ASN A 215 0.77 17.15 -4.60
CA ASN A 215 1.19 16.42 -3.40
C ASN A 215 2.32 17.10 -2.62
N LEU A 216 2.79 18.28 -3.04
CA LEU A 216 3.82 19.03 -2.32
C LEU A 216 3.25 19.49 -0.98
N GLU A 217 3.87 19.09 0.12
CA GLU A 217 3.43 19.37 1.49
C GLU A 217 4.23 20.49 2.14
N ILE A 218 5.55 20.53 1.90
CA ILE A 218 6.47 21.44 2.60
C ILE A 218 7.49 22.05 1.63
N ILE A 219 7.66 23.37 1.72
CA ILE A 219 8.81 24.08 1.15
C ILE A 219 9.62 24.67 2.30
N ARG A 220 10.86 24.20 2.51
CA ARG A 220 11.65 24.65 3.67
C ARG A 220 12.31 26.01 3.47
N GLY A 221 12.65 26.38 2.24
CA GLY A 221 13.28 27.66 1.96
C GLY A 221 14.69 27.82 2.56
N ARG A 222 15.47 26.75 2.71
CA ARG A 222 16.87 26.86 3.22
C ARG A 222 17.76 27.69 2.28
N THR A 223 17.45 27.62 0.99
CA THR A 223 17.92 28.48 -0.08
C THR A 223 16.72 29.25 -0.64
N LYS A 224 16.95 30.43 -1.23
CA LYS A 224 15.89 31.34 -1.69
C LYS A 224 16.28 32.01 -2.99
N GLN A 225 15.32 32.22 -3.88
CA GLN A 225 15.54 32.98 -5.11
C GLN A 225 15.87 34.43 -4.78
N HIS A 226 16.99 34.92 -5.30
CA HIS A 226 17.59 36.20 -4.94
C HIS A 226 17.75 36.42 -3.42
N GLY A 227 17.92 35.34 -2.65
CA GLY A 227 18.03 35.41 -1.19
C GLY A 227 16.73 35.77 -0.46
N GLN A 228 15.59 35.86 -1.15
CA GLN A 228 14.33 36.34 -0.57
C GLN A 228 13.17 35.35 -0.71
N PHE A 229 12.91 34.81 -1.91
CA PHE A 229 11.68 34.05 -2.17
C PHE A 229 11.88 32.54 -2.09
N SER A 230 11.06 31.84 -1.31
CA SER A 230 11.04 30.36 -1.27
C SER A 230 9.99 29.76 -2.20
N LEU A 231 8.97 30.53 -2.58
CA LEU A 231 8.01 30.18 -3.62
C LEU A 231 7.84 31.36 -4.58
N ALA A 232 8.06 31.11 -5.86
CA ALA A 232 7.92 32.11 -6.92
C ALA A 232 7.12 31.53 -8.10
N VAL A 233 5.94 32.10 -8.37
CA VAL A 233 5.03 31.73 -9.46
C VAL A 233 4.75 32.96 -10.31
N VAL A 234 5.45 33.08 -11.44
CA VAL A 234 5.53 34.34 -12.18
C VAL A 234 5.21 34.16 -13.66
N GLY A 235 4.28 34.97 -14.17
CA GLY A 235 4.02 35.09 -15.61
C GLY A 235 3.39 33.86 -16.26
N LEU A 236 2.60 33.07 -15.53
CA LEU A 236 1.99 31.84 -16.02
C LEU A 236 0.55 32.06 -16.51
N ASP A 237 0.12 31.21 -17.43
CA ASP A 237 -1.27 31.15 -17.91
C ASP A 237 -2.09 30.08 -17.16
N ILE A 238 -2.21 30.24 -15.85
CA ILE A 238 -2.94 29.32 -14.97
C ILE A 238 -4.16 30.02 -14.36
N ALA A 239 -5.24 29.25 -14.13
CA ALA A 239 -6.44 29.73 -13.47
C ALA A 239 -6.40 29.53 -11.94
N SER A 240 -5.70 28.49 -11.49
CA SER A 240 -5.55 28.12 -10.08
C SER A 240 -4.12 27.63 -9.77
N LEU A 241 -3.70 27.73 -8.51
CA LEU A 241 -2.38 27.20 -8.11
C LEU A 241 -2.41 25.68 -8.00
N GLY A 242 -3.45 25.10 -7.39
CA GLY A 242 -3.59 23.64 -7.25
C GLY A 242 -2.63 22.98 -6.25
N LEU A 243 -1.97 23.75 -5.37
CA LEU A 243 -1.03 23.25 -4.35
C LEU A 243 -1.76 22.71 -3.11
N ARG A 244 -2.75 21.83 -3.32
CA ARG A 244 -3.71 21.42 -2.27
C ARG A 244 -3.13 20.66 -1.08
N SER A 245 -1.96 20.05 -1.23
CA SER A 245 -1.30 19.36 -0.11
C SER A 245 -0.36 20.27 0.69
N LEU A 246 -0.13 21.52 0.25
CA LEU A 246 0.84 22.43 0.85
C LEU A 246 0.35 22.88 2.23
N LYS A 247 1.12 22.54 3.26
CA LYS A 247 0.82 22.81 4.67
C LYS A 247 1.80 23.80 5.29
N GLU A 248 3.02 23.87 4.78
CA GLU A 248 4.07 24.67 5.39
C GLU A 248 5.05 25.26 4.35
N ILE A 249 5.39 26.52 4.55
CA ILE A 249 6.54 27.21 3.95
C ILE A 249 7.40 27.70 5.11
N SER A 250 8.42 26.91 5.46
CA SER A 250 9.15 27.08 6.73
C SER A 250 9.89 28.42 6.80
N ASP A 251 10.39 28.93 5.67
CA ASP A 251 11.06 30.22 5.60
C ASP A 251 11.05 30.79 4.16
N GLY A 252 11.34 32.09 4.00
CA GLY A 252 11.34 32.81 2.72
C GLY A 252 9.99 33.35 2.28
N ASP A 253 10.03 34.45 1.53
CA ASP A 253 8.83 35.15 1.04
C ASP A 253 8.17 34.39 -0.12
N VAL A 254 6.91 34.72 -0.38
CA VAL A 254 6.13 34.18 -1.51
C VAL A 254 5.86 35.29 -2.52
N ILE A 255 6.17 35.04 -3.79
CA ILE A 255 5.80 35.94 -4.90
C ILE A 255 4.92 35.21 -5.91
N VAL A 256 3.72 35.75 -6.14
CA VAL A 256 2.78 35.27 -7.16
C VAL A 256 2.38 36.46 -8.01
N SER A 257 2.99 36.60 -9.19
CA SER A 257 2.88 37.85 -9.95
C SER A 257 2.76 37.66 -11.46
N GLY A 258 1.92 38.48 -12.10
CA GLY A 258 1.80 38.50 -13.56
C GLY A 258 1.02 37.32 -14.15
N ASN A 259 0.27 36.58 -13.34
CA ASN A 259 -0.53 35.44 -13.79
C ASN A 259 -1.95 35.93 -14.13
N ARG A 260 -2.17 36.29 -15.41
CA ARG A 260 -3.34 37.08 -15.85
C ARG A 260 -4.69 36.41 -15.59
N ASN A 261 -4.74 35.08 -15.57
CA ASN A 261 -5.97 34.31 -15.39
C ASN A 261 -6.15 33.74 -13.96
N LEU A 262 -5.19 33.96 -13.06
CA LEU A 262 -5.16 33.34 -11.74
C LEU A 262 -6.13 34.02 -10.75
N CYS A 263 -7.01 33.24 -10.13
CA CYS A 263 -8.07 33.76 -9.25
C CYS A 263 -7.94 33.46 -7.75
N TYR A 264 -7.41 32.30 -7.37
CA TYR A 264 -7.59 31.78 -6.01
C TYR A 264 -6.49 32.18 -5.01
N ALA A 265 -5.38 32.74 -5.48
CA ALA A 265 -4.19 33.00 -4.66
C ALA A 265 -4.44 33.95 -3.47
N ASN A 266 -5.40 34.88 -3.60
CA ASN A 266 -5.77 35.82 -2.53
C ASN A 266 -6.66 35.22 -1.46
N THR A 267 -7.27 34.05 -1.70
CA THR A 267 -8.17 33.40 -0.74
C THR A 267 -7.42 32.69 0.39
N ILE A 268 -6.15 32.34 0.14
CA ILE A 268 -5.32 31.57 1.07
C ILE A 268 -4.83 32.46 2.22
N SER A 269 -5.02 31.99 3.45
CA SER A 269 -4.43 32.60 4.64
C SER A 269 -2.93 32.27 4.78
N TRP A 270 -2.09 32.82 3.90
CA TRP A 270 -0.65 32.51 3.79
C TRP A 270 0.13 32.56 5.12
N LYS A 271 -0.24 33.45 6.04
CA LYS A 271 0.39 33.55 7.37
C LYS A 271 0.35 32.23 8.17
N LYS A 272 -0.64 31.36 7.92
CA LYS A 272 -0.75 30.06 8.57
C LYS A 272 0.19 29.00 7.98
N LEU A 273 0.67 29.21 6.76
CA LEU A 273 1.66 28.36 6.13
C LEU A 273 3.08 28.75 6.55
N PHE A 274 3.30 29.99 7.00
CA PHE A 274 4.62 30.51 7.32
C PHE A 274 5.17 29.98 8.64
N GLY A 275 6.42 29.51 8.60
CA GLY A 275 7.17 29.09 9.78
C GLY A 275 7.78 30.25 10.57
N THR A 276 8.03 31.41 9.93
CA THR A 276 8.61 32.60 10.57
C THR A 276 7.74 33.85 10.41
N ALA A 277 7.70 34.68 11.46
CA ALA A 277 6.82 35.87 11.51
C ALA A 277 7.21 36.98 10.51
N SER A 278 8.45 36.98 10.02
CA SER A 278 8.96 37.98 9.08
C SER A 278 8.57 37.74 7.63
N GLN A 279 8.08 36.54 7.29
CA GLN A 279 7.71 36.18 5.92
C GLN A 279 6.59 37.05 5.38
N LYS A 280 6.69 37.40 4.11
CA LYS A 280 5.73 38.25 3.40
C LYS A 280 5.24 37.59 2.12
N THR A 281 4.08 38.03 1.68
CA THR A 281 3.53 37.70 0.36
C THR A 281 3.57 38.91 -0.55
N LYS A 282 3.88 38.69 -1.83
CA LYS A 282 3.78 39.67 -2.91
C LYS A 282 2.89 39.07 -4.00
N ILE A 283 1.58 39.30 -3.86
CA ILE A 283 0.56 38.80 -4.80
C ILE A 283 0.00 40.00 -5.57
N ILE A 284 0.53 40.25 -6.77
CA ILE A 284 0.23 41.46 -7.55
C ILE A 284 0.12 41.12 -9.04
N ASN A 285 -0.52 41.99 -9.83
CA ASN A 285 -0.63 41.83 -11.29
C ASN A 285 -1.22 40.46 -11.72
N ASN A 286 -2.08 39.88 -10.89
CA ASN A 286 -2.92 38.73 -11.24
C ASN A 286 -4.34 39.21 -11.54
N ARG A 287 -5.25 38.30 -11.88
CA ARG A 287 -6.65 38.66 -12.09
C ARG A 287 -7.26 39.29 -10.83
N SER A 288 -8.07 40.32 -11.01
CA SER A 288 -8.67 41.02 -9.87
C SER A 288 -9.71 40.15 -9.16
N GLU A 289 -9.79 40.26 -7.83
CA GLU A 289 -10.75 39.48 -7.03
C GLU A 289 -12.21 39.75 -7.46
N LYS A 290 -12.51 40.98 -7.88
CA LYS A 290 -13.84 41.37 -8.37
C LYS A 290 -14.21 40.62 -9.65
N GLU A 291 -13.29 40.52 -10.61
CA GLU A 291 -13.52 39.79 -11.86
C GLU A 291 -13.64 38.28 -11.63
N CYS A 292 -12.83 37.73 -10.73
CA CYS A 292 -12.91 36.33 -10.36
C CYS A 292 -14.28 35.99 -9.75
N LYS A 293 -14.77 36.81 -8.81
CA LYS A 293 -16.12 36.67 -8.25
C LYS A 293 -17.21 36.81 -9.32
N ALA A 294 -17.10 37.81 -10.21
CA ALA A 294 -18.07 38.05 -11.28
C ALA A 294 -18.18 36.89 -12.28
N THR A 295 -17.11 36.11 -12.45
CA THR A 295 -17.07 34.95 -13.34
C THR A 295 -17.23 33.61 -12.61
N GLY A 296 -17.64 33.62 -11.34
CA GLY A 296 -17.88 32.42 -10.56
C GLY A 296 -16.61 31.67 -10.11
N HIS A 297 -15.43 32.25 -10.28
CA HIS A 297 -14.16 31.69 -9.81
C HIS A 297 -13.97 31.97 -8.32
N VAL A 298 -14.75 31.27 -7.50
CA VAL A 298 -14.74 31.34 -6.04
C VAL A 298 -14.52 29.96 -5.44
N CYS A 299 -14.16 29.90 -4.15
CA CYS A 299 -13.99 28.63 -3.46
C CYS A 299 -15.30 27.83 -3.40
N ASN A 300 -15.16 26.51 -3.40
CA ASN A 300 -16.30 25.62 -3.24
C ASN A 300 -17.08 25.95 -1.93
N PRO A 301 -18.41 25.88 -1.91
CA PRO A 301 -19.20 26.12 -0.70
C PRO A 301 -18.85 25.20 0.48
N LEU A 302 -18.26 24.02 0.21
CA LEU A 302 -17.79 23.08 1.22
C LEU A 302 -16.45 23.48 1.87
N CYS A 303 -15.75 24.47 1.31
CA CYS A 303 -14.54 25.01 1.93
C CYS A 303 -14.88 25.87 3.16
N SER A 304 -13.97 25.84 4.13
CA SER A 304 -13.97 26.76 5.27
C SER A 304 -13.56 28.18 4.85
N SER A 305 -13.52 29.10 5.81
CA SER A 305 -12.99 30.46 5.61
C SER A 305 -11.48 30.53 5.39
N GLU A 306 -10.76 29.40 5.44
CA GLU A 306 -9.30 29.34 5.26
C GLU A 306 -8.85 29.50 3.80
N GLY A 307 -9.79 29.44 2.87
CA GLY A 307 -9.56 29.58 1.44
C GLY A 307 -9.42 28.25 0.70
N CYS A 308 -9.01 28.35 -0.56
CA CYS A 308 -8.89 27.21 -1.45
C CYS A 308 -7.79 27.44 -2.51
N TRP A 309 -7.23 26.34 -2.98
CA TRP A 309 -6.21 26.30 -4.04
C TRP A 309 -6.82 26.26 -5.45
N GLY A 310 -8.14 26.18 -5.55
CA GLY A 310 -8.92 25.97 -6.78
C GLY A 310 -10.43 25.85 -6.49
N PRO A 311 -11.26 25.63 -7.53
CA PRO A 311 -12.72 25.59 -7.39
C PRO A 311 -13.28 24.28 -6.79
N GLU A 312 -12.52 23.20 -6.83
CA GLU A 312 -13.03 21.86 -6.49
C GLU A 312 -13.11 21.63 -4.98
N PRO A 313 -14.00 20.74 -4.49
CA PRO A 313 -14.07 20.39 -3.05
C PRO A 313 -12.77 19.80 -2.48
N LYS A 314 -11.91 19.24 -3.32
CA LYS A 314 -10.58 18.72 -2.96
C LYS A 314 -9.48 19.78 -2.90
N ASP A 315 -9.77 20.99 -3.37
CA ASP A 315 -8.82 22.10 -3.39
C ASP A 315 -8.98 23.02 -2.16
N CYS A 316 -9.94 22.74 -1.28
CA CYS A 316 -10.09 23.48 -0.02
C CYS A 316 -8.85 23.34 0.87
N VAL A 317 -8.47 24.41 1.57
CA VAL A 317 -7.43 24.34 2.61
C VAL A 317 -7.91 23.51 3.80
N SER A 318 -9.18 23.71 4.19
CA SER A 318 -9.87 22.86 5.15
C SER A 318 -11.36 22.82 4.86
N CYS A 319 -12.02 21.74 5.28
CA CYS A 319 -13.44 21.52 5.04
C CYS A 319 -14.30 22.21 6.09
N ARG A 320 -15.49 22.66 5.68
CA ARG A 320 -16.48 23.25 6.59
C ARG A 320 -17.13 22.21 7.49
N ASN A 321 -17.51 21.06 6.91
CA ASN A 321 -18.25 20.00 7.60
C ASN A 321 -17.38 18.75 7.75
N PHE A 322 -17.32 17.92 6.70
CA PHE A 322 -16.62 16.64 6.71
C PHE A 322 -15.63 16.53 5.56
N SER A 323 -14.68 15.61 5.71
CA SER A 323 -13.74 15.23 4.65
C SER A 323 -13.78 13.73 4.40
N ARG A 324 -13.77 13.34 3.12
CA ARG A 324 -13.55 11.96 2.67
C ARG A 324 -12.20 11.92 1.98
N GLY A 325 -11.19 11.41 2.68
CA GLY A 325 -9.81 11.48 2.20
C GLY A 325 -9.35 12.94 2.05
N LYS A 326 -9.06 13.36 0.81
CA LYS A 326 -8.62 14.74 0.49
C LYS A 326 -9.76 15.64 0.00
N GLU A 327 -10.99 15.16 -0.05
CA GLU A 327 -12.13 15.89 -0.63
C GLU A 327 -13.14 16.29 0.45
N CYS A 328 -13.57 17.56 0.43
CA CYS A 328 -14.62 18.03 1.32
C CYS A 328 -15.99 17.53 0.87
N VAL A 329 -16.79 17.06 1.82
CA VAL A 329 -18.11 16.47 1.55
C VAL A 329 -19.14 17.03 2.52
N GLU A 330 -20.38 17.14 2.05
CA GLU A 330 -21.48 17.66 2.87
C GLU A 330 -21.87 16.70 4.01
N LYS A 331 -21.87 15.40 3.74
CA LYS A 331 -22.24 14.33 4.66
C LYS A 331 -21.44 13.04 4.42
N CYS A 332 -21.21 12.28 5.49
CA CYS A 332 -20.65 10.93 5.42
C CYS A 332 -21.76 9.88 5.21
N ASN A 333 -21.39 8.71 4.71
CA ASN A 333 -22.31 7.59 4.41
C ASN A 333 -22.68 6.78 5.68
N VAL A 334 -23.22 7.46 6.69
CA VAL A 334 -23.52 6.86 8.01
C VAL A 334 -24.76 5.97 7.96
N LEU A 335 -25.88 6.53 7.49
CA LEU A 335 -27.19 5.85 7.45
C LEU A 335 -27.51 5.25 6.07
N GLU A 336 -26.93 5.82 5.02
CA GLU A 336 -27.15 5.52 3.61
C GLU A 336 -25.87 5.82 2.82
N GLY A 337 -25.73 5.23 1.63
CA GLY A 337 -24.55 5.37 0.77
C GLY A 337 -23.59 4.19 0.86
N GLU A 338 -22.72 4.08 -0.15
CA GLU A 338 -21.72 3.02 -0.30
C GLU A 338 -20.36 3.66 -0.68
N PRO A 339 -19.25 3.25 -0.05
CA PRO A 339 -19.18 2.36 1.10
C PRO A 339 -19.77 3.01 2.37
N ARG A 340 -20.16 2.18 3.35
CA ARG A 340 -20.62 2.65 4.66
C ARG A 340 -19.48 3.24 5.49
N GLU A 341 -19.80 4.31 6.22
CA GLU A 341 -18.83 5.11 6.94
C GLU A 341 -19.29 5.42 8.36
N PHE A 342 -18.34 5.77 9.22
CA PHE A 342 -18.57 6.43 10.50
C PHE A 342 -17.72 7.72 10.55
N VAL A 343 -18.01 8.59 11.53
CA VAL A 343 -17.34 9.88 11.66
C VAL A 343 -16.31 9.83 12.78
N GLU A 344 -15.07 10.20 12.47
CA GLU A 344 -13.97 10.33 13.42
C GLU A 344 -13.24 11.65 13.13
N ASN A 345 -13.19 12.59 14.08
CA ASN A 345 -12.52 13.89 13.91
C ASN A 345 -12.94 14.66 12.64
N ALA A 346 -14.25 14.70 12.34
CA ALA A 346 -14.80 15.29 11.11
C ALA A 346 -14.29 14.65 9.80
N GLN A 347 -13.78 13.43 9.86
CA GLN A 347 -13.42 12.62 8.70
C GLN A 347 -14.42 11.48 8.53
N CYS A 348 -14.82 11.22 7.29
CA CYS A 348 -15.59 10.06 6.90
C CYS A 348 -14.64 8.86 6.76
N VAL A 349 -14.73 7.92 7.70
CA VAL A 349 -13.89 6.72 7.74
C VAL A 349 -14.73 5.52 7.37
N GLN A 350 -14.23 4.70 6.44
CA GLN A 350 -14.94 3.51 5.98
C GLN A 350 -15.06 2.45 7.09
N CYS A 351 -16.23 1.83 7.18
CA CYS A 351 -16.44 0.65 8.00
C CYS A 351 -15.60 -0.53 7.48
N HIS A 352 -15.35 -1.50 8.35
CA HIS A 352 -14.68 -2.73 7.94
C HIS A 352 -15.52 -3.49 6.90
N PRO A 353 -14.92 -4.14 5.88
CA PRO A 353 -15.66 -4.87 4.84
C PRO A 353 -16.60 -5.97 5.35
N GLU A 354 -16.33 -6.49 6.56
CA GLU A 354 -17.16 -7.51 7.22
C GLU A 354 -18.35 -6.93 8.00
N CYS A 355 -18.56 -5.60 8.00
CA CYS A 355 -19.75 -4.99 8.58
C CYS A 355 -20.92 -5.01 7.58
N LEU A 356 -22.04 -5.62 7.96
CA LEU A 356 -23.24 -5.65 7.12
C LEU A 356 -23.92 -4.27 7.09
N PRO A 357 -24.18 -3.67 5.92
CA PRO A 357 -24.89 -2.39 5.83
C PRO A 357 -26.29 -2.44 6.50
N GLN A 358 -26.58 -1.48 7.38
CA GLN A 358 -27.86 -1.42 8.12
C GLN A 358 -28.82 -0.38 7.51
N VAL A 359 -30.05 -0.78 7.20
CA VAL A 359 -31.05 0.13 6.57
C VAL A 359 -31.44 1.23 7.55
N LYS A 360 -31.21 2.51 7.18
CA LYS A 360 -31.53 3.70 7.98
C LYS A 360 -30.95 3.69 9.41
N ASN A 361 -29.86 2.96 9.61
CA ASN A 361 -29.16 2.88 10.90
C ASN A 361 -27.65 2.88 10.67
N VAL A 362 -26.87 3.13 11.72
CA VAL A 362 -25.41 3.09 11.69
C VAL A 362 -24.92 1.67 11.42
N THR A 363 -23.83 1.53 10.64
CA THR A 363 -23.28 0.22 10.26
C THR A 363 -22.09 -0.20 11.13
N CYS A 364 -21.27 0.76 11.56
CA CYS A 364 -20.16 0.54 12.47
C CYS A 364 -19.98 1.75 13.39
N MET A 365 -19.29 1.54 14.52
CA MET A 365 -18.99 2.58 15.51
C MET A 365 -17.50 2.94 15.57
N GLY A 366 -16.66 2.27 14.77
CA GLY A 366 -15.21 2.38 14.84
C GLY A 366 -14.50 1.60 13.75
N ARG A 367 -13.17 1.62 13.79
CA ARG A 367 -12.30 0.90 12.84
C ARG A 367 -12.26 -0.59 13.17
N GLY A 368 -12.14 -1.41 12.12
CA GLY A 368 -11.89 -2.84 12.24
C GLY A 368 -13.14 -3.70 12.47
N PRO A 369 -12.97 -5.03 12.46
CA PRO A 369 -14.08 -6.00 12.45
C PRO A 369 -14.82 -6.12 13.78
N GLY A 370 -14.27 -5.59 14.88
CA GLY A 370 -14.90 -5.64 16.21
C GLY A 370 -15.88 -4.51 16.51
N SER A 371 -16.00 -3.52 15.61
CA SER A 371 -16.85 -2.35 15.79
C SER A 371 -18.06 -2.32 14.86
N CYS A 372 -18.40 -3.46 14.25
CA CYS A 372 -19.57 -3.61 13.41
C CYS A 372 -20.83 -3.75 14.26
N VAL A 373 -21.97 -3.21 13.79
CA VAL A 373 -23.27 -3.45 14.45
C VAL A 373 -23.77 -4.87 14.18
N ARG A 374 -23.58 -5.36 12.94
CA ARG A 374 -23.85 -6.76 12.55
C ARG A 374 -22.79 -7.22 11.55
N CYS A 375 -22.43 -8.50 11.61
CA CYS A 375 -21.46 -9.10 10.69
C CYS A 375 -22.12 -9.48 9.37
N ALA A 376 -21.38 -9.34 8.27
CA ALA A 376 -21.82 -9.72 6.94
C ALA A 376 -21.77 -11.24 6.72
N HIS A 377 -20.76 -11.92 7.28
CA HIS A 377 -20.54 -13.36 7.11
C HIS A 377 -20.65 -14.13 8.43
N TYR A 378 -19.56 -14.22 9.22
CA TYR A 378 -19.51 -15.01 10.46
C TYR A 378 -19.02 -14.19 11.66
N ILE A 379 -19.31 -14.68 12.87
CA ILE A 379 -18.94 -14.06 14.14
C ILE A 379 -17.95 -14.97 14.86
N ASP A 380 -16.73 -14.48 15.08
CA ASP A 380 -15.72 -15.15 15.91
C ASP A 380 -15.46 -14.33 17.18
N GLY A 381 -16.16 -14.69 18.26
CA GLY A 381 -16.13 -13.91 19.50
C GLY A 381 -16.61 -12.48 19.27
N PRO A 382 -15.81 -11.45 19.57
CA PRO A 382 -16.17 -10.05 19.33
C PRO A 382 -15.93 -9.58 17.89
N HIS A 383 -15.43 -10.43 16.98
CA HIS A 383 -14.97 -10.01 15.66
C HIS A 383 -15.84 -10.56 14.52
N CYS A 384 -16.15 -9.72 13.54
CA CYS A 384 -16.74 -10.14 12.27
C CYS A 384 -15.65 -10.70 11.32
N VAL A 385 -15.83 -11.93 10.86
CA VAL A 385 -14.86 -12.62 10.00
C VAL A 385 -15.52 -13.18 8.74
N LYS A 386 -14.76 -13.19 7.64
CA LYS A 386 -15.21 -13.73 6.35
C LYS A 386 -15.42 -15.25 6.40
N THR A 387 -14.58 -15.94 7.16
CA THR A 387 -14.60 -17.39 7.37
C THR A 387 -14.13 -17.70 8.78
N CYS A 388 -14.69 -18.72 9.43
CA CYS A 388 -14.21 -19.13 10.75
C CYS A 388 -12.73 -19.56 10.73
N PRO A 389 -11.98 -19.32 11.81
CA PRO A 389 -10.60 -19.79 12.00
C PRO A 389 -10.42 -21.28 11.66
N ALA A 390 -9.53 -21.57 10.71
CA ALA A 390 -9.31 -22.94 10.24
C ALA A 390 -7.80 -23.20 10.03
N GLY A 391 -7.22 -24.01 10.91
CA GLY A 391 -5.81 -24.39 10.84
C GLY A 391 -4.85 -23.30 11.30
N ILE A 392 -5.30 -22.40 12.17
CA ILE A 392 -4.47 -21.34 12.75
C ILE A 392 -3.72 -21.90 13.97
N ALA A 393 -2.46 -21.52 14.16
CA ALA A 393 -1.68 -21.98 15.31
C ALA A 393 -2.22 -21.37 16.62
N GLY A 394 -2.56 -22.24 17.57
CA GLY A 394 -2.89 -21.88 18.94
C GLY A 394 -1.81 -22.31 19.94
N GLU A 395 -2.12 -22.19 21.22
CA GLU A 395 -1.22 -22.62 22.30
C GLU A 395 -0.87 -24.11 22.22
N ASN A 396 0.29 -24.47 22.81
CA ASN A 396 0.79 -25.84 22.88
C ASN A 396 0.97 -26.55 21.52
N SER A 397 1.25 -25.78 20.45
CA SER A 397 1.40 -26.30 19.08
C SER A 397 0.14 -27.00 18.54
N THR A 398 -1.03 -26.68 19.08
CA THR A 398 -2.31 -27.18 18.59
C THR A 398 -2.83 -26.29 17.46
N LEU A 399 -3.47 -26.89 16.46
CA LEU A 399 -4.17 -26.14 15.43
C LEU A 399 -5.60 -25.85 15.89
N ILE A 400 -5.99 -24.59 15.80
CA ILE A 400 -7.33 -24.12 16.08
C ILE A 400 -8.18 -24.31 14.83
N TRP A 401 -9.23 -25.09 15.00
CA TRP A 401 -10.27 -25.29 14.00
C TRP A 401 -11.60 -24.88 14.60
N LYS A 402 -12.34 -24.06 13.87
CA LYS A 402 -13.69 -23.65 14.21
C LYS A 402 -14.65 -23.96 13.08
N PHE A 403 -15.89 -24.25 13.43
CA PHE A 403 -17.00 -24.40 12.49
C PHE A 403 -18.07 -23.34 12.79
N ALA A 404 -18.87 -23.00 11.79
CA ALA A 404 -19.99 -22.07 11.97
C ALA A 404 -21.26 -22.84 12.32
N ASP A 405 -22.03 -22.34 13.29
CA ASP A 405 -23.38 -22.83 13.55
C ASP A 405 -24.43 -22.19 12.60
N ALA A 406 -25.70 -22.53 12.81
CA ALA A 406 -26.82 -22.00 12.03
C ALA A 406 -27.02 -20.47 12.17
N ASN A 407 -26.47 -19.87 13.23
CA ASN A 407 -26.49 -18.42 13.46
C ASN A 407 -25.19 -17.75 12.99
N HIS A 408 -24.35 -18.46 12.24
CA HIS A 408 -23.06 -18.00 11.74
C HIS A 408 -22.02 -17.69 12.85
N VAL A 409 -22.18 -18.24 14.05
CA VAL A 409 -21.22 -18.10 15.15
C VAL A 409 -20.16 -19.20 15.06
N CYS A 410 -18.90 -18.83 15.18
CA CYS A 410 -17.76 -19.74 15.10
C CYS A 410 -17.50 -20.42 16.46
N HIS A 411 -17.61 -21.74 16.49
CA HIS A 411 -17.35 -22.57 17.67
C HIS A 411 -16.15 -23.48 17.46
N LEU A 412 -15.42 -23.79 18.54
CA LEU A 412 -14.28 -24.71 18.48
C LEU A 412 -14.72 -26.11 18.08
N CYS A 413 -13.95 -26.73 17.19
CA CYS A 413 -14.04 -28.15 16.92
C CYS A 413 -13.66 -28.98 18.13
N HIS A 414 -14.11 -30.24 18.15
CA HIS A 414 -13.65 -31.20 19.15
C HIS A 414 -12.11 -31.36 19.09
N PRO A 415 -11.39 -31.48 20.21
CA PRO A 415 -9.91 -31.53 20.22
C PRO A 415 -9.29 -32.63 19.34
N ASN A 416 -10.01 -33.73 19.11
CA ASN A 416 -9.56 -34.83 18.25
C ASN A 416 -9.75 -34.56 16.74
N CYS A 417 -10.44 -33.49 16.33
CA CYS A 417 -10.60 -33.13 14.92
C CYS A 417 -9.36 -32.37 14.39
N THR A 418 -8.25 -33.08 14.18
CA THR A 418 -6.97 -32.47 13.78
C THR A 418 -6.94 -31.84 12.38
N TYR A 419 -7.90 -32.22 11.52
CA TYR A 419 -8.05 -31.72 10.14
C TYR A 419 -9.30 -30.85 9.94
N GLY A 420 -9.90 -30.36 11.03
CA GLY A 420 -11.11 -29.55 11.02
C GLY A 420 -12.40 -30.34 11.19
N CYS A 421 -13.50 -29.61 11.34
CA CYS A 421 -14.84 -30.14 11.55
C CYS A 421 -15.89 -29.28 10.83
N ALA A 422 -17.05 -29.86 10.58
CA ALA A 422 -18.23 -29.18 10.04
C ALA A 422 -19.35 -29.01 11.09
N GLY A 423 -19.16 -29.55 12.29
CA GLY A 423 -20.15 -29.57 13.36
C GLY A 423 -19.54 -29.89 14.72
N PRO A 424 -20.35 -29.88 15.79
CA PRO A 424 -19.87 -30.15 17.15
C PRO A 424 -19.51 -31.63 17.35
N GLY A 425 -18.70 -31.88 18.38
CA GLY A 425 -18.34 -33.25 18.79
C GLY A 425 -17.49 -34.01 17.78
N LEU A 426 -17.35 -35.33 18.01
CA LEU A 426 -16.59 -36.22 17.12
C LEU A 426 -17.33 -36.51 15.81
N GLU A 427 -18.67 -36.49 15.84
CA GLU A 427 -19.52 -36.74 14.68
C GLU A 427 -19.33 -35.67 13.59
N GLY A 428 -18.98 -34.44 13.99
CA GLY A 428 -18.71 -33.32 13.10
C GLY A 428 -17.30 -33.31 12.50
N CYS A 429 -16.38 -34.16 12.97
CA CYS A 429 -15.05 -34.24 12.34
C CYS A 429 -15.19 -34.78 10.91
N ALA A 430 -14.57 -34.11 9.94
CA ALA A 430 -14.57 -34.64 8.57
C ALA A 430 -13.82 -35.98 8.54
N PRO A 431 -14.43 -37.11 8.11
CA PRO A 431 -13.76 -38.41 8.12
C PRO A 431 -12.63 -38.51 7.09
N ASN A 432 -12.50 -37.54 6.17
CA ASN A 432 -11.43 -37.44 5.19
C ASN A 432 -11.16 -35.96 4.88
N GLY A 433 -9.89 -35.56 4.75
CA GLY A 433 -9.42 -34.17 4.61
C GLY A 433 -9.98 -33.37 3.42
N PRO A 434 -9.40 -32.20 3.10
CA PRO A 434 -10.04 -31.22 2.23
C PRO A 434 -10.32 -31.80 0.84
N ARG A 435 -11.60 -31.99 0.52
CA ARG A 435 -12.04 -32.26 -0.86
C ARG A 435 -11.86 -30.98 -1.66
N ILE A 436 -10.75 -30.90 -2.38
CA ILE A 436 -10.61 -29.99 -3.52
C ILE A 436 -11.84 -30.25 -4.41
N PRO A 437 -12.65 -29.23 -4.76
CA PRO A 437 -13.84 -29.43 -5.56
C PRO A 437 -13.43 -29.98 -6.93
N SER A 438 -13.69 -31.27 -7.14
CA SER A 438 -13.46 -31.96 -8.41
C SER A 438 -14.50 -31.52 -9.44
N ILE A 439 -14.37 -30.29 -9.92
CA ILE A 439 -15.07 -29.81 -11.13
C ILE A 439 -14.18 -30.03 -12.36
N ALA A 440 -12.90 -30.36 -12.19
CA ALA A 440 -11.95 -30.53 -13.30
C ALA A 440 -12.01 -31.89 -14.01
N THR A 441 -12.51 -32.96 -13.39
CA THR A 441 -12.53 -34.30 -14.01
C THR A 441 -13.64 -34.49 -15.05
N GLY A 442 -14.75 -33.73 -14.95
CA GLY A 442 -15.84 -33.79 -15.95
C GLY A 442 -15.49 -33.07 -17.26
N ILE A 443 -14.77 -31.96 -17.18
CA ILE A 443 -14.45 -31.11 -18.35
C ILE A 443 -13.39 -31.77 -19.24
N VAL A 444 -12.39 -32.42 -18.63
CA VAL A 444 -11.32 -33.12 -19.38
C VAL A 444 -11.86 -34.38 -20.07
N GLY A 445 -12.75 -35.13 -19.43
CA GLY A 445 -13.41 -36.29 -20.04
C GLY A 445 -14.33 -35.91 -21.21
N GLY A 446 -15.09 -34.81 -21.06
CA GLY A 446 -15.97 -34.28 -22.12
C GLY A 446 -15.19 -33.78 -23.34
N LEU A 447 -14.12 -33.00 -23.12
CA LEU A 447 -13.26 -32.52 -24.20
C LEU A 447 -12.58 -33.67 -24.95
N PHE A 448 -12.16 -34.72 -24.26
CA PHE A 448 -11.54 -35.89 -24.90
C PHE A 448 -12.54 -36.62 -25.81
N LEU A 449 -13.78 -36.80 -25.38
CA LEU A 449 -14.85 -37.40 -26.20
C LEU A 449 -15.17 -36.57 -27.44
N VAL A 450 -15.23 -35.24 -27.33
CA VAL A 450 -15.48 -34.35 -28.47
C VAL A 450 -14.34 -34.40 -29.48
N VAL A 451 -13.09 -34.46 -29.03
CA VAL A 451 -11.90 -34.56 -29.91
C VAL A 451 -11.87 -35.90 -30.63
N VAL A 452 -12.19 -37.01 -29.95
CA VAL A 452 -12.24 -38.35 -30.56
C VAL A 452 -13.36 -38.44 -31.59
N LEU A 453 -14.55 -37.89 -31.30
CA LEU A 453 -15.65 -37.83 -32.25
C LEU A 453 -15.32 -36.93 -33.46
N GLY A 454 -14.69 -35.78 -33.23
CA GLY A 454 -14.23 -34.88 -34.31
C GLY A 454 -13.19 -35.52 -35.23
N LEU A 455 -12.24 -36.27 -34.67
CA LEU A 455 -11.25 -37.03 -35.46
C LEU A 455 -11.90 -38.18 -36.23
N GLY A 456 -12.89 -38.86 -35.64
CA GLY A 456 -13.67 -39.91 -36.32
C GLY A 456 -14.44 -39.38 -37.53
N VAL A 457 -15.13 -38.25 -37.39
CA VAL A 457 -15.85 -37.59 -38.49
C VAL A 457 -14.89 -37.07 -39.56
N GLY A 458 -13.75 -36.48 -39.14
CA GLY A 458 -12.72 -36.02 -40.07
C GLY A 458 -12.08 -37.14 -40.89
N LEU A 459 -11.91 -38.33 -40.32
CA LEU A 459 -11.44 -39.52 -41.05
C LEU A 459 -12.51 -40.14 -41.95
N TYR A 460 -13.78 -40.04 -41.57
CA TYR A 460 -14.90 -40.51 -42.39
C TYR A 460 -15.13 -39.63 -43.62
N LEU A 461 -14.99 -38.30 -43.50
CA LEU A 461 -15.11 -37.36 -44.62
C LEU A 461 -13.88 -37.35 -45.55
N ARG A 462 -12.79 -38.04 -45.17
CA ARG A 462 -11.56 -38.16 -45.96
C ARG A 462 -11.46 -39.49 -46.72
N ARG A 463 -12.39 -40.41 -46.49
CA ARG A 463 -12.67 -41.55 -47.38
C ARG A 463 -13.80 -41.17 -48.32
#